data_AF-A0A835BQE2-F1
#
_entry.id   AF-A0A835BQE2-F1
#
_cell.length_a   1.000
_cell.length_b   1.000
_cell.length_c   1.000
_cell.angle_alpha   90.00
_cell.angle_beta   90.00
_cell.angle_gamma   90.00
#
_symmetry.space_group_name_H-M   'P 1'
#
loop_
_entity.id
_entity.type
_entity.pdbx_description
1 polymer ?
#
loop_
_entity_poly.entity_id
_entity_poly.type
_entity_poly.pdbx_seq_one_letter_code
_entity_poly.pdbx_strand_id
1 'polypeptide(L)'
;MSPSPYTRQFFPMLPSPPLLLGATVALLMISAMAAAATATKKDEAAQAIALPGCPDKCGNISIPYPFGTRDGCYFDPGFYISCNLSDTPPSAAVSGVIMKNGTGYYLANNNQAGEPPGVSNNDSHGYWILGLIDLDVAHGVARVDGPVSYDCGVNDTYHSIGVSTVSVSLSTAFALSSTRNALVGVGTNVEALLSGTISTDDIGGGGANYSAACAAMADTPPAARNGSCLGVGCCSAELSPGIDVFSVSMRRRSSSSGWKKTTPCTYAMVVDKAWYNFSAQDLYGHAFFERMMVTDGVPLVLDFAIRNESCPAEGRPPPLGCRSSNSVCVNASQGPGYLCRCSDGYEGNPYLPDGCQDIDECMLRDVHPDLRNTYPCFGICRNNIGGYDCQCELGTKGDAKNGTCKIVFPLIAMVATFGK
;
A
#
# COMPACT_ATOMS: atom_id res chain seq x y z
N MET A 1 -61.91 -58.41 -1.73
CA MET A 1 -60.80 -59.28 -1.29
C MET A 1 -60.46 -58.95 0.16
N SER A 2 -60.75 -59.90 1.05
CA SER A 2 -60.26 -59.99 2.43
C SER A 2 -59.43 -61.29 2.51
N PRO A 3 -58.71 -61.63 3.62
CA PRO A 3 -58.43 -60.86 4.83
C PRO A 3 -56.94 -60.89 5.28
N SER A 4 -56.70 -60.33 6.49
CA SER A 4 -55.65 -60.65 7.50
C SER A 4 -55.50 -62.17 7.81
N PRO A 5 -54.69 -62.69 8.78
CA PRO A 5 -54.03 -62.06 9.97
C PRO A 5 -52.52 -62.45 10.14
N TYR A 6 -51.72 -62.06 11.15
CA TYR A 6 -51.93 -62.16 12.62
C TYR A 6 -51.09 -61.22 13.51
N THR A 7 -51.71 -60.81 14.62
CA THR A 7 -51.09 -60.36 15.91
C THR A 7 -51.05 -61.57 16.89
N ARG A 8 -50.78 -61.54 18.21
CA ARG A 8 -50.73 -60.51 19.27
C ARG A 8 -50.02 -61.11 20.51
N GLN A 9 -49.08 -60.41 21.16
CA GLN A 9 -48.62 -60.60 22.58
C GLN A 9 -47.45 -59.62 22.83
N PHE A 10 -47.43 -58.63 23.74
CA PHE A 10 -48.11 -58.30 25.00
C PHE A 10 -47.65 -59.03 26.28
N PHE A 11 -47.35 -58.20 27.30
CA PHE A 11 -47.05 -58.44 28.74
C PHE A 11 -45.55 -58.48 29.16
N PRO A 12 -45.19 -58.07 30.41
CA PRO A 12 -45.41 -56.72 30.97
C PRO A 12 -44.14 -56.12 31.65
N MET A 13 -44.21 -54.87 32.14
CA MET A 13 -43.28 -54.38 33.16
C MET A 13 -43.58 -55.02 34.53
N LEU A 14 -42.56 -55.27 35.36
CA LEU A 14 -42.57 -55.27 36.85
C LEU A 14 -41.12 -55.53 37.37
N PRO A 15 -40.79 -55.33 38.66
CA PRO A 15 -39.86 -54.25 39.03
C PRO A 15 -38.49 -54.74 39.54
N SER A 16 -37.64 -53.77 39.86
CA SER A 16 -36.39 -53.95 40.59
C SER A 16 -36.58 -54.52 42.00
N PRO A 17 -35.51 -55.14 42.53
CA PRO A 17 -35.03 -54.73 43.85
C PRO A 17 -33.56 -54.24 43.80
N PRO A 18 -33.12 -53.42 44.76
CA PRO A 18 -31.77 -52.84 44.78
C PRO A 18 -30.79 -53.75 45.54
N LEU A 19 -29.48 -53.48 45.45
CA LEU A 19 -28.72 -52.98 46.61
C LEU A 19 -27.27 -52.58 46.23
N LEU A 20 -26.85 -51.50 46.87
CA LEU A 20 -25.50 -50.98 47.11
C LEU A 20 -24.30 -51.89 46.72
N LEU A 21 -23.45 -51.41 45.81
CA LEU A 21 -21.96 -51.49 45.89
C LEU A 21 -21.34 -50.76 44.67
N GLY A 22 -21.13 -49.45 44.79
CA GLY A 22 -20.60 -48.63 43.68
C GLY A 22 -20.09 -47.22 44.06
N ALA A 23 -19.83 -46.96 45.34
CA ALA A 23 -19.51 -45.60 45.84
C ALA A 23 -18.03 -45.38 46.19
N THR A 24 -17.12 -46.29 45.82
CA THR A 24 -15.71 -46.28 46.30
C THR A 24 -14.64 -46.35 45.21
N VAL A 25 -15.00 -46.21 43.93
CA VAL A 25 -14.03 -46.14 42.81
C VAL A 25 -13.82 -44.69 42.32
N ALA A 26 -14.69 -43.75 42.71
CA ALA A 26 -14.60 -42.34 42.29
C ALA A 26 -13.56 -41.49 43.04
N LEU A 27 -12.86 -42.03 44.05
CA LEU A 27 -11.90 -41.27 44.88
C LEU A 27 -10.41 -41.54 44.60
N LEU A 28 -10.08 -42.40 43.63
CA LEU A 28 -8.68 -42.68 43.23
C LEU A 28 -8.29 -42.16 41.83
N MET A 29 -9.09 -41.23 41.30
CA MET A 29 -8.78 -40.47 40.06
C MET A 29 -8.53 -38.98 40.32
N ILE A 30 -8.20 -38.60 41.57
CA ILE A 30 -7.92 -37.20 41.98
C ILE A 30 -6.40 -36.98 42.19
N SER A 31 -5.54 -37.89 41.70
CA SER A 31 -4.07 -37.81 41.84
C SER A 31 -3.31 -37.88 40.52
N ALA A 32 -3.79 -37.19 39.48
CA ALA A 32 -2.98 -36.77 38.34
C ALA A 32 -3.67 -35.62 37.59
N MET A 33 -2.90 -34.64 37.11
CA MET A 33 -3.31 -33.59 36.15
C MET A 33 -4.35 -32.55 36.63
N ALA A 34 -3.93 -31.70 37.57
CA ALA A 34 -4.44 -30.32 37.67
C ALA A 34 -3.38 -29.33 38.22
N ALA A 35 -2.11 -29.52 37.86
CA ALA A 35 -1.16 -28.42 37.91
C ALA A 35 -1.54 -27.44 36.79
N ALA A 36 -2.40 -26.47 37.11
CA ALA A 36 -2.78 -25.42 36.19
C ALA A 36 -1.56 -24.55 35.90
N ALA A 37 -0.80 -24.93 34.87
CA ALA A 37 0.16 -24.04 34.26
C ALA A 37 -0.62 -22.80 33.82
N THR A 38 -0.35 -21.67 34.46
CA THR A 38 -0.76 -20.36 33.96
C THR A 38 -0.06 -20.15 32.63
N ALA A 39 -0.69 -20.62 31.55
CA ALA A 39 -0.36 -20.22 30.20
C ALA A 39 -0.68 -18.72 30.11
N THR A 40 0.28 -17.90 30.53
CA THR A 40 0.36 -16.53 30.05
C THR A 40 0.38 -16.65 28.54
N LYS A 41 -0.72 -16.27 27.89
CA LYS A 41 -0.60 -15.73 26.54
C LYS A 41 0.44 -14.63 26.67
N LYS A 42 1.63 -14.90 26.17
CA LYS A 42 2.56 -13.86 25.78
C LYS A 42 1.87 -13.27 24.56
N ASP A 43 0.94 -12.33 24.80
CA ASP A 43 0.44 -11.49 23.72
C ASP A 43 1.70 -10.92 23.09
N GLU A 44 1.89 -11.26 21.82
CA GLU A 44 2.99 -10.78 21.01
C GLU A 44 2.79 -9.28 20.93
N ALA A 45 3.55 -8.55 21.76
CA ALA A 45 3.34 -7.15 21.99
C ALA A 45 3.64 -6.43 20.67
N ALA A 46 2.58 -6.09 19.94
CA ALA A 46 2.67 -5.45 18.64
C ALA A 46 3.63 -4.26 18.78
N GLN A 47 4.67 -4.28 17.94
CA GLN A 47 5.76 -3.32 18.00
C GLN A 47 5.18 -1.90 17.98
N ALA A 48 5.59 -1.04 18.90
CA ALA A 48 5.03 0.30 18.99
C ALA A 48 5.32 1.05 17.68
N ILE A 49 4.28 1.44 16.95
CA ILE A 49 4.42 2.18 15.67
C ILE A 49 4.34 3.70 15.84
N ALA A 50 3.80 4.19 16.96
CA ALA A 50 3.67 5.61 17.31
C ALA A 50 4.35 5.93 18.65
N LEU A 51 4.52 7.23 18.95
CA LEU A 51 5.10 7.67 20.22
C LEU A 51 4.20 7.32 21.43
N PRO A 52 4.77 7.11 22.64
CA PRO A 52 4.00 6.79 23.84
C PRO A 52 2.85 7.78 24.11
N GLY A 53 1.62 7.25 24.18
CA GLY A 53 0.40 8.02 24.42
C GLY A 53 -0.20 8.69 23.18
N CYS A 54 0.44 8.63 22.02
CA CYS A 54 -0.08 9.16 20.76
C CYS A 54 -1.04 8.17 20.07
N PRO A 55 -2.06 8.64 19.34
CA PRO A 55 -2.90 7.79 18.50
C PRO A 55 -2.05 7.17 17.38
N ASP A 56 -2.17 5.86 17.20
CA ASP A 56 -1.50 5.06 16.18
C ASP A 56 -2.40 4.78 14.96
N LYS A 57 -3.65 5.27 14.97
CA LYS A 57 -4.67 5.06 13.92
C LYS A 57 -5.58 6.26 13.72
N CYS A 58 -6.13 6.36 12.51
CA CYS A 58 -7.30 7.16 12.17
C CYS A 58 -8.27 6.28 11.37
N GLY A 59 -9.44 5.98 11.93
CA GLY A 59 -10.36 5.00 11.34
C GLY A 59 -9.68 3.64 11.17
N ASN A 60 -9.57 3.18 9.92
CA ASN A 60 -8.91 1.92 9.57
C ASN A 60 -7.41 2.10 9.20
N ILE A 61 -6.92 3.33 9.12
CA ILE A 61 -5.58 3.65 8.62
C ILE A 61 -4.60 3.72 9.79
N SER A 62 -3.46 3.04 9.67
CA SER A 62 -2.36 3.11 10.64
C SER A 62 -1.57 4.41 10.45
N ILE A 63 -1.30 5.11 11.55
CA ILE A 63 -0.54 6.36 11.61
C ILE A 63 0.75 6.12 12.41
N PRO A 64 1.79 5.54 11.78
CA PRO A 64 3.10 5.36 12.40
C PRO A 64 3.85 6.71 12.51
N TYR A 65 4.64 6.89 13.56
CA TYR A 65 5.62 7.97 13.63
C TYR A 65 6.62 7.81 12.46
N PRO A 66 7.06 8.87 11.74
CA PRO A 66 7.05 10.29 12.10
C PRO A 66 5.71 11.01 11.93
N PHE A 67 4.66 10.35 11.43
CA PHE A 67 3.33 10.92 11.26
C PHE A 67 2.53 10.93 12.57
N GLY A 68 1.53 11.82 12.65
CA GLY A 68 0.67 11.95 13.82
C GLY A 68 -0.52 12.88 13.62
N THR A 69 -1.59 12.67 14.40
CA THR A 69 -2.88 13.34 14.25
C THR A 69 -3.12 14.50 15.24
N ARG A 70 -2.12 14.84 16.07
CA ARG A 70 -2.18 15.94 17.04
C ARG A 70 -0.79 16.45 17.42
N ASP A 71 -0.71 17.65 17.95
CA ASP A 71 0.52 18.29 18.42
C ASP A 71 1.36 17.38 19.32
N GLY A 72 2.68 17.35 19.07
CA GLY A 72 3.63 16.51 19.79
C GLY A 72 3.64 15.03 19.40
N CYS A 73 2.77 14.59 18.48
CA CYS A 73 2.72 13.21 17.99
C CYS A 73 3.30 13.01 16.58
N TYR A 74 3.73 14.07 15.89
CA TYR A 74 4.41 14.03 14.61
C TYR A 74 5.82 14.64 14.72
N PHE A 75 6.71 14.37 13.76
CA PHE A 75 8.09 14.88 13.78
C PHE A 75 8.17 16.39 13.52
N ASP A 76 7.54 16.86 12.44
CA ASP A 76 7.38 18.28 12.10
C ASP A 76 6.01 18.51 11.43
N PRO A 77 5.55 19.77 11.22
CA PRO A 77 4.23 20.06 10.66
C PRO A 77 3.94 19.45 9.27
N GLY A 78 4.96 19.09 8.49
CA GLY A 78 4.82 18.38 7.23
C GLY A 78 4.39 16.92 7.38
N PHE A 79 4.55 16.33 8.57
CA PHE A 79 4.11 14.98 8.93
C PHE A 79 2.76 14.94 9.66
N TYR A 80 2.07 16.08 9.76
CA TYR A 80 0.73 16.13 10.35
C TYR A 80 -0.32 15.46 9.44
N ILE A 81 -1.06 14.49 9.98
CA ILE A 81 -2.18 13.85 9.29
C ILE A 81 -3.48 14.40 9.86
N SER A 82 -4.30 15.00 9.01
CA SER A 82 -5.65 15.40 9.40
C SER A 82 -6.52 14.15 9.57
N CYS A 83 -7.26 14.05 10.67
CA CYS A 83 -8.14 12.91 10.97
C CYS A 83 -9.55 13.43 11.26
N ASN A 84 -10.49 13.22 10.33
CA ASN A 84 -11.86 13.67 10.49
C ASN A 84 -12.70 12.60 11.21
N LEU A 85 -12.88 12.79 12.51
CA LEU A 85 -13.71 11.92 13.36
C LEU A 85 -15.23 12.07 13.12
N SER A 86 -15.64 13.01 12.26
CA SER A 86 -17.06 13.19 11.89
C SER A 86 -17.53 12.22 10.81
N ASP A 87 -16.58 11.65 10.03
CA ASP A 87 -16.89 10.70 8.98
C ASP A 87 -17.12 9.29 9.56
N THR A 88 -17.86 8.45 8.84
CA THR A 88 -18.18 7.09 9.27
C THR A 88 -17.87 6.08 8.15
N PRO A 89 -16.71 5.38 8.20
CA PRO A 89 -15.64 5.48 9.21
C PRO A 89 -14.86 6.81 9.14
N PRO A 90 -14.10 7.17 10.20
CA PRO A 90 -13.24 8.36 10.18
C PRO A 90 -12.24 8.33 9.01
N SER A 91 -12.10 9.46 8.32
CA SER A 91 -11.17 9.62 7.20
C SER A 91 -9.86 10.28 7.65
N ALA A 92 -8.76 9.96 6.96
CA ALA A 92 -7.47 10.60 7.16
C ALA A 92 -7.01 11.30 5.87
N ALA A 93 -6.23 12.38 5.98
CA ALA A 93 -5.76 13.15 4.84
C ALA A 93 -4.36 13.75 5.08
N VAL A 94 -3.53 13.82 4.04
CA VAL A 94 -2.11 14.27 4.14
C VAL A 94 -1.98 15.80 4.12
N SER A 95 -1.46 16.40 5.19
CA SER A 95 -1.31 17.85 5.22
C SER A 95 -0.23 18.34 4.25
N GLY A 96 -0.48 19.50 3.62
CA GLY A 96 0.48 20.15 2.72
C GLY A 96 0.37 19.76 1.25
N VAL A 97 -0.33 18.67 0.90
CA VAL A 97 -0.69 18.36 -0.49
C VAL A 97 -2.10 18.84 -0.76
N ILE A 98 -2.23 19.67 -1.80
CA ILE A 98 -3.46 20.41 -2.11
C ILE A 98 -4.00 19.97 -3.47
N MET A 99 -5.30 19.71 -3.54
CA MET A 99 -6.03 19.45 -4.77
C MET A 99 -7.04 20.57 -5.06
N LYS A 100 -7.14 20.96 -6.33
CA LYS A 100 -8.21 21.80 -6.89
C LYS A 100 -8.86 21.07 -8.05
N ASN A 101 -10.18 20.94 -8.00
CA ASN A 101 -10.96 20.36 -9.08
C ASN A 101 -11.80 21.46 -9.73
N GLY A 102 -11.67 21.60 -11.04
CA GLY A 102 -12.51 22.45 -11.87
C GLY A 102 -13.44 21.59 -12.71
N THR A 103 -14.74 21.79 -12.59
CA THR A 103 -15.73 21.18 -13.48
C THR A 103 -16.26 22.21 -14.48
N GLY A 104 -16.75 21.74 -15.61
CA GLY A 104 -17.34 22.60 -16.63
C GLY A 104 -18.09 21.81 -17.68
N TYR A 105 -18.58 22.53 -18.68
CA TYR A 105 -19.21 21.94 -19.85
C TYR A 105 -18.90 22.74 -21.10
N TYR A 106 -18.97 22.10 -22.26
CA TYR A 106 -18.82 22.77 -23.55
C TYR A 106 -19.70 22.14 -24.63
N LEU A 107 -19.98 22.89 -25.70
CA LEU A 107 -20.69 22.38 -26.87
C LEU A 107 -19.71 21.90 -27.94
N ALA A 108 -19.93 20.70 -28.46
CA ALA A 108 -19.01 20.03 -29.40
C ALA A 108 -18.81 20.79 -30.72
N ASN A 109 -19.73 21.70 -31.08
CA ASN A 109 -19.64 22.54 -32.28
C ASN A 109 -18.70 23.75 -32.13
N ASN A 110 -18.15 24.01 -30.94
CA ASN A 110 -17.29 25.17 -30.70
C ASN A 110 -15.82 24.88 -31.07
N ASN A 111 -15.45 25.25 -32.30
CA ASN A 111 -14.16 24.94 -32.95
C ASN A 111 -12.92 25.70 -32.40
N GLN A 112 -12.98 26.27 -31.20
CA GLN A 112 -11.84 26.97 -30.59
C GLN A 112 -10.76 25.98 -30.14
N ALA A 113 -9.77 25.67 -30.98
CA ALA A 113 -8.61 24.87 -30.58
C ALA A 113 -7.75 25.63 -29.53
N GLY A 114 -7.49 24.99 -28.38
CA GLY A 114 -6.93 25.60 -27.17
C GLY A 114 -7.97 25.62 -26.02
N GLU A 115 -7.51 25.38 -24.78
CA GLU A 115 -8.23 25.38 -23.47
C GLU A 115 -9.77 25.15 -23.46
N PRO A 116 -10.31 24.08 -22.83
CA PRO A 116 -11.75 23.79 -22.80
C PRO A 116 -12.60 25.01 -22.41
N PRO A 117 -13.52 25.51 -23.26
CA PRO A 117 -14.15 26.82 -23.10
C PRO A 117 -15.36 26.61 -22.20
N GLY A 118 -15.11 26.58 -20.90
CA GLY A 118 -16.11 26.19 -19.89
C GLY A 118 -15.51 25.73 -18.55
N VAL A 119 -14.22 25.39 -18.48
CA VAL A 119 -13.53 25.21 -17.19
C VAL A 119 -13.22 26.59 -16.62
N SER A 120 -14.22 27.18 -15.96
CA SER A 120 -13.98 28.40 -15.21
C SER A 120 -13.30 28.03 -13.90
N ASN A 121 -12.08 28.50 -13.69
CA ASN A 121 -11.38 28.42 -12.40
C ASN A 121 -12.05 29.28 -11.30
N ASN A 122 -13.25 29.83 -11.58
CA ASN A 122 -14.06 30.64 -10.69
C ASN A 122 -15.03 29.82 -9.84
N ASP A 123 -15.25 28.54 -10.16
CA ASP A 123 -16.00 27.66 -9.27
C ASP A 123 -15.26 27.58 -7.94
N SER A 124 -15.90 28.12 -6.90
CA SER A 124 -15.30 28.38 -5.60
C SER A 124 -15.24 27.12 -4.73
N HIS A 125 -15.09 25.95 -5.38
CA HIS A 125 -14.89 24.68 -4.72
C HIS A 125 -13.53 24.69 -4.02
N GLY A 126 -13.56 24.33 -2.74
CA GLY A 126 -12.45 24.55 -1.82
C GLY A 126 -11.16 23.86 -2.22
N TYR A 127 -10.08 24.29 -1.57
CA TYR A 127 -8.82 23.55 -1.55
C TYR A 127 -9.08 22.25 -0.79
N TRP A 128 -8.98 21.11 -1.46
CA TRP A 128 -9.15 19.80 -0.83
C TRP A 128 -7.79 19.24 -0.43
N ILE A 129 -7.75 18.57 0.73
CA ILE A 129 -6.62 17.75 1.15
C ILE A 129 -6.85 16.35 0.55
N LEU A 130 -5.81 15.69 0.02
CA LEU A 130 -5.97 14.34 -0.52
C LEU A 130 -6.15 13.34 0.62
N GLY A 131 -7.14 12.46 0.49
CA GLY A 131 -7.37 11.36 1.41
C GLY A 131 -6.16 10.42 1.44
N LEU A 132 -5.85 9.87 2.61
CA LEU A 132 -4.74 8.97 2.86
C LEU A 132 -5.23 7.53 2.73
N ILE A 133 -4.54 6.72 1.93
CA ILE A 133 -4.81 5.29 1.77
C ILE A 133 -3.97 4.50 2.78
N ASP A 134 -2.65 4.67 2.73
CA ASP A 134 -1.70 3.98 3.61
C ASP A 134 -0.36 4.73 3.74
N LEU A 135 0.38 4.39 4.80
CA LEU A 135 1.72 4.89 5.11
C LEU A 135 2.68 3.71 5.27
N ASP A 136 3.72 3.67 4.43
CA ASP A 136 4.79 2.69 4.45
C ASP A 136 6.10 3.38 4.87
N VAL A 137 6.36 3.35 6.18
CA VAL A 137 7.52 4.01 6.79
C VAL A 137 8.83 3.31 6.45
N ALA A 138 8.81 2.00 6.18
CA ALA A 138 10.00 1.24 5.84
C ALA A 138 10.54 1.61 4.44
N HIS A 139 9.64 1.91 3.50
CA HIS A 139 9.99 2.30 2.13
C HIS A 139 9.93 3.80 1.84
N GLY A 140 9.52 4.63 2.80
CA GLY A 140 9.41 6.09 2.64
C GLY A 140 8.22 6.53 1.79
N VAL A 141 7.12 5.78 1.79
CA VAL A 141 6.00 5.95 0.86
C VAL A 141 4.70 6.32 1.60
N ALA A 142 3.91 7.21 0.99
CA ALA A 142 2.50 7.44 1.32
C ALA A 142 1.64 7.26 0.07
N ARG A 143 0.52 6.55 0.16
CA ARG A 143 -0.48 6.47 -0.92
C ARG A 143 -1.67 7.34 -0.59
N VAL A 144 -2.16 8.10 -1.56
CA VAL A 144 -3.25 9.06 -1.40
C VAL A 144 -4.26 8.97 -2.53
N ASP A 145 -5.48 9.47 -2.29
CA ASP A 145 -6.59 9.46 -3.25
C ASP A 145 -6.36 10.54 -4.33
N GLY A 146 -5.68 10.16 -5.40
CA GLY A 146 -5.41 11.00 -6.56
C GLY A 146 -6.65 11.23 -7.42
N PRO A 147 -6.78 12.40 -8.07
CA PRO A 147 -7.94 12.71 -8.88
C PRO A 147 -7.92 12.07 -10.28
N VAL A 148 -9.11 11.82 -10.81
CA VAL A 148 -9.34 11.42 -12.22
C VAL A 148 -9.98 12.59 -12.97
N SER A 149 -9.28 13.10 -13.98
CA SER A 149 -9.82 14.09 -14.93
C SER A 149 -10.56 13.40 -16.07
N TYR A 150 -11.59 14.04 -16.64
CA TYR A 150 -12.50 13.40 -17.59
C TYR A 150 -13.12 14.35 -18.60
N ASP A 151 -13.47 13.82 -19.78
CA ASP A 151 -14.32 14.46 -20.78
C ASP A 151 -15.37 13.42 -21.21
N CYS A 152 -16.64 13.71 -20.94
CA CYS A 152 -17.77 12.82 -21.16
C CYS A 152 -18.84 13.48 -22.03
N GLY A 153 -19.13 12.88 -23.18
CA GLY A 153 -20.26 13.25 -24.03
C GLY A 153 -21.59 12.81 -23.42
N VAL A 154 -22.35 13.75 -22.87
CA VAL A 154 -23.70 13.50 -22.33
C VAL A 154 -24.71 13.30 -23.46
N ASN A 155 -24.50 13.98 -24.58
CA ASN A 155 -25.21 13.75 -25.84
C ASN A 155 -24.33 14.18 -27.02
N ASP A 156 -24.86 14.04 -28.24
CA ASP A 156 -24.12 14.29 -29.49
C ASP A 156 -23.58 15.75 -29.64
N THR A 157 -24.03 16.70 -28.81
CA THR A 157 -23.59 18.10 -28.81
C THR A 157 -23.06 18.65 -27.48
N TYR A 158 -23.27 17.97 -26.35
CA TYR A 158 -22.95 18.47 -25.01
C TYR A 158 -21.93 17.59 -24.28
N HIS A 159 -20.85 18.23 -23.83
CA HIS A 159 -19.76 17.60 -23.09
C HIS A 159 -19.69 18.12 -21.66
N SER A 160 -19.55 17.20 -20.70
CA SER A 160 -19.15 17.50 -19.32
C SER A 160 -17.65 17.24 -19.17
N ILE A 161 -16.92 18.14 -18.53
CA ILE A 161 -15.47 18.02 -18.34
C ILE A 161 -15.11 18.27 -16.86
N GLY A 162 -14.21 17.43 -16.34
CA GLY A 162 -13.54 17.63 -15.06
C GLY A 162 -12.03 17.68 -15.26
N VAL A 163 -11.38 18.72 -14.71
CA VAL A 163 -9.93 18.91 -14.75
C VAL A 163 -9.44 19.07 -13.32
N SER A 164 -8.35 18.38 -13.00
CA SER A 164 -7.78 18.41 -11.65
C SER A 164 -6.37 18.98 -11.64
N THR A 165 -6.06 19.74 -10.61
CA THR A 165 -4.73 20.30 -10.34
C THR A 165 -4.28 19.87 -8.95
N VAL A 166 -3.14 19.22 -8.87
CA VAL A 166 -2.50 18.78 -7.63
C VAL A 166 -1.23 19.62 -7.40
N SER A 167 -1.09 20.14 -6.19
CA SER A 167 0.04 20.93 -5.73
C SER A 167 0.71 20.17 -4.59
N VAL A 168 1.84 19.52 -4.91
CA VAL A 168 2.74 18.82 -3.99
C VAL A 168 3.90 19.76 -3.68
N SER A 169 3.73 20.68 -2.71
CA SER A 169 4.81 21.62 -2.40
C SER A 169 5.98 20.91 -1.73
N LEU A 170 7.19 21.03 -2.31
CA LEU A 170 8.44 20.56 -1.69
C LEU A 170 8.77 21.25 -0.35
N SER A 171 8.01 22.30 0.03
CA SER A 171 8.01 22.87 1.38
C SER A 171 7.33 21.98 2.44
N THR A 172 7.01 20.72 2.10
CA THR A 172 6.30 19.74 2.93
C THR A 172 7.08 18.43 2.96
N ALA A 173 6.64 17.44 3.75
CA ALA A 173 7.33 16.14 3.78
C ALA A 173 7.31 15.41 2.43
N PHE A 174 6.31 15.67 1.58
CA PHE A 174 5.98 14.85 0.41
C PHE A 174 6.54 15.38 -0.92
N ALA A 175 6.86 14.45 -1.82
CA ALA A 175 7.17 14.70 -3.22
C ALA A 175 6.49 13.65 -4.11
N LEU A 176 6.17 13.98 -5.36
CA LEU A 176 5.56 13.04 -6.30
C LEU A 176 6.57 11.93 -6.66
N SER A 177 6.20 10.65 -6.47
CA SER A 177 7.08 9.54 -6.83
C SER A 177 7.07 9.30 -8.35
N SER A 178 8.01 9.93 -9.05
CA SER A 178 8.13 9.87 -10.52
C SER A 178 8.35 8.46 -11.08
N THR A 179 8.92 7.55 -10.27
CA THR A 179 9.22 6.18 -10.68
C THR A 179 8.05 5.21 -10.45
N ARG A 180 7.24 5.45 -9.40
CA ARG A 180 6.11 4.61 -9.02
C ARG A 180 4.79 4.99 -9.71
N ASN A 181 4.62 6.26 -10.09
CA ASN A 181 3.43 6.72 -10.81
C ASN A 181 3.66 6.83 -12.32
N ALA A 182 2.58 6.69 -13.10
CA ALA A 182 2.55 7.07 -14.51
C ALA A 182 1.39 8.03 -14.78
N LEU A 183 1.54 8.91 -15.78
CA LEU A 183 0.38 9.52 -16.44
C LEU A 183 -0.31 8.44 -17.27
N VAL A 184 -1.61 8.25 -17.08
CA VAL A 184 -2.42 7.27 -17.82
C VAL A 184 -3.62 7.97 -18.45
N GLY A 185 -3.85 7.70 -19.73
CA GLY A 185 -5.04 8.12 -20.48
C GLY A 185 -5.86 6.91 -20.90
N VAL A 186 -7.18 6.94 -20.66
CA VAL A 186 -8.11 5.84 -20.96
C VAL A 186 -9.27 6.36 -21.81
N GLY A 187 -9.69 5.59 -22.82
CA GLY A 187 -10.83 5.90 -23.68
C GLY A 187 -10.50 5.90 -25.17
N THR A 188 -11.48 6.29 -25.99
CA THR A 188 -11.34 6.34 -27.46
C THR A 188 -10.83 7.69 -27.94
N ASN A 189 -9.72 7.70 -28.69
CA ASN A 189 -9.13 8.91 -29.24
C ASN A 189 -8.82 9.95 -28.14
N VAL A 190 -8.23 9.45 -27.04
CA VAL A 190 -7.78 10.23 -25.88
C VAL A 190 -6.33 10.65 -26.06
N GLU A 191 -6.02 11.88 -25.66
CA GLU A 191 -4.66 12.39 -25.53
C GLU A 191 -4.56 13.04 -24.15
N ALA A 192 -4.01 12.29 -23.19
CA ALA A 192 -3.82 12.73 -21.82
C ALA A 192 -2.60 13.64 -21.75
N LEU A 193 -2.73 14.76 -21.04
CA LEU A 193 -1.71 15.79 -20.88
C LEU A 193 -1.56 16.12 -19.40
N LEU A 194 -0.35 15.93 -18.89
CA LEU A 194 0.12 16.53 -17.65
C LEU A 194 0.87 17.81 -17.99
N SER A 195 0.46 18.92 -17.38
CA SER A 195 1.13 20.22 -17.45
C SER A 195 1.52 20.64 -16.04
N GLY A 196 2.77 21.01 -15.80
CA GLY A 196 3.24 21.31 -14.45
C GLY A 196 4.51 22.16 -14.40
N THR A 197 5.02 22.33 -13.19
CA THR A 197 6.29 23.02 -12.91
C THR A 197 7.22 22.09 -12.16
N ILE A 198 8.46 21.99 -12.64
CA ILE A 198 9.57 21.35 -11.92
C ILE A 198 10.29 22.41 -11.10
N SER A 199 10.55 22.12 -9.83
CA SER A 199 11.41 22.96 -8.99
C SER A 199 12.84 22.99 -9.54
N THR A 200 13.39 24.18 -9.72
CA THR A 200 14.81 24.38 -9.98
C THR A 200 15.44 24.99 -8.73
N ASP A 201 16.60 24.48 -8.30
CA ASP A 201 17.36 25.00 -7.15
C ASP A 201 17.95 26.43 -7.37
N ASP A 202 17.49 27.13 -8.41
CA ASP A 202 17.99 28.44 -8.79
C ASP A 202 17.53 29.53 -7.82
N ILE A 203 18.51 30.34 -7.41
CA ILE A 203 18.38 31.48 -6.49
C ILE A 203 17.61 32.61 -7.20
N GLY A 204 16.30 32.41 -7.34
CA GLY A 204 15.39 33.20 -8.16
C GLY A 204 13.93 32.71 -8.16
N GLY A 205 13.67 31.47 -7.75
CA GLY A 205 12.31 30.97 -7.47
C GLY A 205 11.40 30.81 -8.69
N GLY A 206 11.98 30.62 -9.88
CA GLY A 206 11.24 30.36 -11.12
C GLY A 206 11.36 28.90 -11.54
N GLY A 207 10.33 28.09 -11.26
CA GLY A 207 10.27 26.70 -11.70
C GLY A 207 10.22 26.56 -13.23
N ALA A 208 10.75 25.47 -13.75
CA ALA A 208 10.74 25.16 -15.18
C ALA A 208 9.40 24.55 -15.61
N ASN A 209 8.86 24.99 -16.75
CA ASN A 209 7.66 24.37 -17.33
C ASN A 209 7.94 22.91 -17.71
N TYR A 210 7.09 22.02 -17.23
CA TYR A 210 7.13 20.59 -17.51
C TYR A 210 5.84 20.14 -18.18
N SER A 211 5.95 19.19 -19.10
CA SER A 211 4.79 18.46 -19.61
C SER A 211 5.13 17.01 -19.93
N ALA A 212 4.14 16.14 -19.72
CA ALA A 212 4.13 14.76 -20.19
C ALA A 212 2.81 14.50 -20.91
N ALA A 213 2.83 13.69 -21.96
CA ALA A 213 1.62 13.36 -22.70
C ALA A 213 1.65 11.92 -23.21
N CYS A 214 0.48 11.31 -23.30
CA CYS A 214 0.29 10.03 -23.99
C CYS A 214 -0.98 10.08 -24.84
N ALA A 215 -1.06 9.26 -25.89
CA ALA A 215 -2.22 9.20 -26.77
C ALA A 215 -2.68 7.76 -27.06
N ALA A 216 -3.99 7.53 -27.03
CA ALA A 216 -4.63 6.31 -27.51
C ALA A 216 -5.62 6.64 -28.63
N MET A 217 -5.09 6.76 -29.84
CA MET A 217 -5.78 7.32 -31.02
C MET A 217 -6.69 6.31 -31.75
N ALA A 218 -6.64 5.03 -31.38
CA ALA A 218 -7.40 3.99 -32.08
C ALA A 218 -8.90 4.08 -31.75
N ASP A 219 -9.71 4.43 -32.74
CA ASP A 219 -11.18 4.50 -32.64
C ASP A 219 -11.87 3.12 -32.84
N THR A 220 -11.24 2.06 -32.33
CA THR A 220 -11.75 0.67 -32.41
C THR A 220 -11.74 0.00 -31.04
N PRO A 221 -12.71 0.33 -30.14
CA PRO A 221 -12.86 -0.31 -28.83
C PRO A 221 -12.76 -1.85 -28.83
N PRO A 222 -13.31 -2.61 -29.81
CA PRO A 222 -13.17 -4.07 -29.84
C PRO A 222 -11.75 -4.59 -30.09
N ALA A 223 -10.80 -3.73 -30.47
CA ALA A 223 -9.39 -4.09 -30.64
C ALA A 223 -8.56 -3.93 -29.35
N ALA A 224 -9.13 -3.30 -28.32
CA ALA A 224 -8.50 -3.18 -27.01
C ALA A 224 -8.33 -4.56 -26.36
N ARG A 225 -7.25 -4.72 -25.58
CA ARG A 225 -6.92 -5.97 -24.87
C ARG A 225 -6.62 -5.67 -23.42
N ASN A 226 -7.15 -6.48 -22.51
CA ASN A 226 -6.88 -6.35 -21.08
C ASN A 226 -5.36 -6.46 -20.82
N GLY A 227 -4.83 -5.58 -19.98
CA GLY A 227 -3.41 -5.42 -19.69
C GLY A 227 -2.57 -4.72 -20.75
N SER A 228 -3.15 -4.25 -21.87
CA SER A 228 -2.40 -3.64 -22.98
C SER A 228 -2.63 -2.13 -23.08
N CYS A 229 -1.77 -1.34 -22.45
CA CYS A 229 -1.82 0.13 -22.50
C CYS A 229 -0.91 0.73 -23.60
N LEU A 230 -1.08 0.26 -24.85
CA LEU A 230 -0.19 0.53 -25.99
C LEU A 230 -0.85 1.36 -27.11
N GLY A 231 -1.65 2.37 -26.74
CA GLY A 231 -2.29 3.30 -27.68
C GLY A 231 -3.63 2.85 -28.27
N VAL A 232 -4.17 1.71 -27.79
CA VAL A 232 -5.51 1.20 -28.16
C VAL A 232 -6.38 1.15 -26.91
N GLY A 233 -7.21 2.18 -26.72
CA GLY A 233 -8.05 2.34 -25.52
C GLY A 233 -7.34 2.81 -24.25
N CYS A 234 -6.02 2.58 -24.15
CA CYS A 234 -5.20 3.05 -23.04
C CYS A 234 -3.82 3.50 -23.54
N CYS A 235 -3.28 4.57 -22.95
CA CYS A 235 -1.90 5.01 -23.09
C CYS A 235 -1.29 5.32 -21.72
N SER A 236 0.04 5.25 -21.63
CA SER A 236 0.79 5.71 -20.46
C SER A 236 2.01 6.53 -20.86
N ALA A 237 2.44 7.42 -19.97
CA ALA A 237 3.70 8.14 -20.05
C ALA A 237 4.43 8.14 -18.71
N GLU A 238 5.75 7.99 -18.78
CA GLU A 238 6.67 8.12 -17.66
C GLU A 238 6.79 9.57 -17.18
N LEU A 239 7.09 9.75 -15.89
CA LEU A 239 7.19 11.06 -15.25
C LEU A 239 8.65 11.43 -14.96
N SER A 240 8.96 12.72 -14.99
CA SER A 240 10.25 13.25 -14.56
C SER A 240 10.27 13.48 -13.04
N PRO A 241 11.43 13.34 -12.37
CA PRO A 241 11.60 13.77 -10.98
C PRO A 241 11.39 15.28 -10.79
N GLY A 242 11.06 15.69 -9.56
CA GLY A 242 11.04 17.11 -9.16
C GLY A 242 9.79 17.90 -9.57
N ILE A 243 8.69 17.23 -9.90
CA ILE A 243 7.39 17.87 -10.22
C ILE A 243 6.72 18.34 -8.92
N ASP A 244 6.52 19.66 -8.79
CA ASP A 244 5.91 20.27 -7.61
C ASP A 244 4.41 20.49 -7.78
N VAL A 245 4.01 21.12 -8.89
CA VAL A 245 2.61 21.39 -9.22
C VAL A 245 2.33 20.77 -10.57
N PHE A 246 1.24 20.01 -10.68
CA PHE A 246 0.79 19.44 -11.94
C PHE A 246 -0.73 19.48 -12.06
N SER A 247 -1.20 19.80 -13.25
CA SER A 247 -2.58 19.57 -13.68
C SER A 247 -2.62 18.42 -14.66
N VAL A 248 -3.64 17.57 -14.51
CA VAL A 248 -3.96 16.49 -15.44
C VAL A 248 -5.17 16.92 -16.25
N SER A 249 -5.08 16.76 -17.57
CA SER A 249 -6.06 17.23 -18.55
C SER A 249 -6.05 16.33 -19.78
N MET A 250 -6.92 16.63 -20.75
CA MET A 250 -6.93 15.95 -22.05
C MET A 250 -7.03 16.98 -23.17
N ARG A 251 -6.36 16.73 -24.31
CA ARG A 251 -6.52 17.60 -25.48
C ARG A 251 -7.92 17.45 -26.07
N ARG A 252 -8.64 18.56 -26.24
CA ARG A 252 -10.01 18.54 -26.79
C ARG A 252 -10.03 17.90 -28.18
N ARG A 253 -10.95 16.96 -28.36
CA ARG A 253 -11.20 16.24 -29.60
C ARG A 253 -11.94 17.12 -30.63
N SER A 254 -11.60 16.98 -31.92
CA SER A 254 -12.36 17.64 -32.99
C SER A 254 -13.69 16.92 -33.26
N SER A 255 -14.75 17.69 -33.47
CA SER A 255 -16.14 17.26 -33.65
C SER A 255 -16.37 16.28 -34.81
N SER A 256 -15.48 16.28 -35.81
CA SER A 256 -15.54 15.38 -36.98
C SER A 256 -15.43 13.89 -36.65
N SER A 257 -14.99 13.54 -35.45
CA SER A 257 -14.68 12.15 -35.06
C SER A 257 -15.75 11.48 -34.20
N GLY A 258 -16.93 12.08 -33.99
CA GLY A 258 -18.17 11.46 -33.45
C GLY A 258 -18.03 10.58 -32.20
N TRP A 259 -18.32 11.13 -31.00
CA TRP A 259 -18.27 10.34 -29.77
C TRP A 259 -19.28 9.19 -29.85
N LYS A 260 -18.83 7.96 -29.62
CA LYS A 260 -19.71 6.78 -29.72
C LYS A 260 -20.53 6.66 -28.44
N LYS A 261 -21.85 6.47 -28.58
CA LYS A 261 -22.77 6.24 -27.44
C LYS A 261 -22.39 5.05 -26.56
N THR A 262 -21.54 4.16 -27.06
CA THR A 262 -20.99 2.99 -26.34
C THR A 262 -19.74 3.31 -25.52
N THR A 263 -19.02 4.40 -25.81
CA THR A 263 -17.77 4.79 -25.16
C THR A 263 -17.78 6.32 -24.95
N PRO A 264 -18.67 6.83 -24.06
CA PRO A 264 -18.99 8.26 -23.99
C PRO A 264 -17.91 9.12 -23.33
N CYS A 265 -16.98 8.51 -22.58
CA CYS A 265 -15.98 9.22 -21.78
C CYS A 265 -14.55 8.89 -22.18
N THR A 266 -13.66 9.86 -21.97
CA THR A 266 -12.21 9.66 -21.83
C THR A 266 -11.77 10.16 -20.47
N TYR A 267 -10.71 9.56 -19.94
CA TYR A 267 -10.18 9.80 -18.60
C TYR A 267 -8.68 10.04 -18.66
N ALA A 268 -8.15 10.88 -17.78
CA ALA A 268 -6.71 11.03 -17.55
C ALA A 268 -6.41 11.16 -16.06
N MET A 269 -5.36 10.49 -15.61
CA MET A 269 -4.98 10.40 -14.20
C MET A 269 -3.47 10.20 -14.05
N VAL A 270 -2.94 10.54 -12.87
CA VAL A 270 -1.62 10.07 -12.43
C VAL A 270 -1.86 9.02 -11.35
N VAL A 271 -1.31 7.81 -11.52
CA VAL A 271 -1.67 6.63 -10.72
C VAL A 271 -0.48 5.69 -10.51
N ASP A 272 -0.50 4.96 -9.39
CA ASP A 272 0.43 3.87 -9.06
C ASP A 272 0.43 2.81 -10.18
N LYS A 273 1.60 2.60 -10.80
CA LYS A 273 1.83 1.62 -11.87
C LYS A 273 1.54 0.19 -11.42
N ALA A 274 1.71 -0.12 -10.13
CA ALA A 274 1.44 -1.45 -9.59
C ALA A 274 -0.06 -1.71 -9.36
N TRP A 275 -0.87 -0.64 -9.31
CA TRP A 275 -2.31 -0.73 -9.04
C TRP A 275 -3.15 -0.71 -10.31
N TYR A 276 -2.86 0.21 -11.26
CA TYR A 276 -3.71 0.33 -12.45
C TYR A 276 -3.34 -0.69 -13.54
N ASN A 277 -4.28 -1.59 -13.85
CA ASN A 277 -4.19 -2.56 -14.94
C ASN A 277 -5.40 -2.43 -15.86
N PHE A 278 -5.18 -1.91 -17.07
CA PHE A 278 -6.25 -1.58 -18.02
C PHE A 278 -7.14 -2.76 -18.38
N SER A 279 -8.46 -2.56 -18.33
CA SER A 279 -9.45 -3.50 -18.85
C SER A 279 -10.15 -2.92 -20.07
N ALA A 280 -10.45 -3.75 -21.08
CA ALA A 280 -11.26 -3.29 -22.22
C ALA A 280 -12.66 -2.82 -21.79
N GLN A 281 -13.17 -3.30 -20.64
CA GLN A 281 -14.43 -2.81 -20.04
C GLN A 281 -14.36 -1.33 -19.60
N ASP A 282 -13.17 -0.80 -19.29
CA ASP A 282 -12.96 0.59 -18.86
C ASP A 282 -13.40 1.60 -19.95
N LEU A 283 -13.46 1.16 -21.21
CA LEU A 283 -13.95 1.96 -22.34
C LEU A 283 -15.49 2.08 -22.38
N TYR A 284 -16.21 1.11 -21.83
CA TYR A 284 -17.64 0.88 -22.06
C TYR A 284 -18.52 1.15 -20.83
N GLY A 285 -17.94 1.61 -19.71
CA GLY A 285 -18.64 1.71 -18.44
C GLY A 285 -18.34 2.99 -17.68
N HIS A 286 -19.37 3.79 -17.45
CA HIS A 286 -19.33 4.95 -16.56
C HIS A 286 -18.96 4.55 -15.10
N ALA A 287 -19.52 3.43 -14.61
CA ALA A 287 -19.55 3.09 -13.18
C ALA A 287 -18.19 2.96 -12.44
N PHE A 288 -17.13 2.49 -13.10
CA PHE A 288 -15.82 2.31 -12.44
C PHE A 288 -15.18 3.67 -12.14
N PHE A 289 -15.01 4.49 -13.17
CA PHE A 289 -14.43 5.82 -13.02
C PHE A 289 -15.39 6.82 -12.37
N GLU A 290 -16.71 6.68 -12.49
CA GLU A 290 -17.68 7.44 -11.68
C GLU A 290 -17.44 7.24 -10.18
N ARG A 291 -17.29 5.99 -9.72
CA ARG A 291 -16.98 5.72 -8.31
C ARG A 291 -15.67 6.38 -7.88
N MET A 292 -14.65 6.33 -8.72
CA MET A 292 -13.34 6.94 -8.44
C MET A 292 -13.39 8.47 -8.43
N MET A 293 -14.23 9.09 -9.27
CA MET A 293 -14.46 10.53 -9.26
C MET A 293 -15.25 11.02 -8.05
N VAL A 294 -16.15 10.18 -7.51
CA VAL A 294 -17.14 10.59 -6.51
C VAL A 294 -16.78 10.18 -5.09
N THR A 295 -16.08 9.06 -4.89
CA THR A 295 -15.80 8.54 -3.53
C THR A 295 -14.34 8.18 -3.24
N ASP A 296 -13.64 7.51 -4.15
CA ASP A 296 -12.41 6.76 -3.77
C ASP A 296 -11.10 7.26 -4.42
N GLY A 297 -11.15 8.16 -5.39
CA GLY A 297 -9.97 8.56 -6.17
C GLY A 297 -9.29 7.39 -6.90
N VAL A 298 -8.02 7.57 -7.25
CA VAL A 298 -7.10 6.51 -7.69
C VAL A 298 -5.78 6.61 -6.93
N PRO A 299 -5.11 5.51 -6.55
CA PRO A 299 -3.90 5.59 -5.72
C PRO A 299 -2.78 6.38 -6.39
N LEU A 300 -2.39 7.49 -5.77
CA LEU A 300 -1.27 8.34 -6.14
C LEU A 300 -0.15 8.13 -5.10
N VAL A 301 1.06 7.85 -5.57
CA VAL A 301 2.19 7.53 -4.68
C VAL A 301 3.07 8.75 -4.44
N LEU A 302 3.26 9.08 -3.17
CA LEU A 302 4.15 10.16 -2.72
C LEU A 302 5.34 9.53 -1.98
N ASP A 303 6.55 9.99 -2.30
CA ASP A 303 7.74 9.68 -1.51
C ASP A 303 7.87 10.77 -0.42
N PHE A 304 8.06 10.38 0.84
CA PHE A 304 8.21 11.31 1.97
C PHE A 304 9.66 11.39 2.45
N ALA A 305 10.07 12.56 2.94
CA ALA A 305 11.38 12.78 3.55
C ALA A 305 11.35 13.94 4.55
N ILE A 306 12.28 13.93 5.51
CA ILE A 306 12.59 15.09 6.34
C ILE A 306 13.44 16.05 5.49
N ARG A 307 12.88 17.23 5.16
CA ARG A 307 13.45 18.17 4.18
C ARG A 307 14.50 19.15 4.75
N ASN A 308 14.71 19.16 6.06
CA ASN A 308 15.47 20.22 6.74
C ASN A 308 17.01 20.10 6.60
N GLU A 309 17.51 18.92 6.27
CA GLU A 309 18.93 18.61 6.07
C GLU A 309 19.07 17.38 5.16
N SER A 310 20.29 17.00 4.80
CA SER A 310 20.60 15.75 4.09
C SER A 310 21.42 14.83 5.00
N CYS A 311 21.60 13.57 4.62
CA CYS A 311 22.44 12.66 5.41
C CYS A 311 23.88 13.20 5.54
N PRO A 312 24.45 13.15 6.74
CA PRO A 312 25.79 13.67 6.98
C PRO A 312 26.86 12.77 6.35
N ALA A 313 28.06 13.33 6.18
CA ALA A 313 29.22 12.56 5.73
C ALA A 313 29.53 11.40 6.70
N GLU A 314 30.07 10.32 6.14
CA GLU A 314 30.35 9.05 6.83
C GLU A 314 31.17 9.26 8.13
N GLY A 315 30.80 8.55 9.19
CA GLY A 315 31.42 8.67 10.52
C GLY A 315 30.90 9.82 11.40
N ARG A 316 29.93 10.62 10.94
CA ARG A 316 29.18 11.57 11.79
C ARG A 316 27.92 10.92 12.38
N PRO A 317 27.42 11.40 13.54
CA PRO A 317 26.17 10.90 14.11
C PRO A 317 24.99 11.16 13.14
N PRO A 318 23.98 10.26 13.10
CA PRO A 318 22.82 10.45 12.25
C PRO A 318 21.99 11.67 12.67
N PRO A 319 21.17 12.22 11.74
CA PRO A 319 20.22 13.30 12.05
C PRO A 319 19.23 12.93 13.16
N LEU A 320 18.68 13.96 13.83
CA LEU A 320 17.75 13.79 14.95
C LEU A 320 16.45 13.02 14.61
N GLY A 321 16.10 12.91 13.33
CA GLY A 321 14.97 12.09 12.86
C GLY A 321 15.18 10.59 12.99
N CYS A 322 16.41 10.10 12.87
CA CYS A 322 16.72 8.67 12.94
C CYS A 322 17.02 8.28 14.39
N ARG A 323 15.96 7.92 15.13
CA ARG A 323 16.00 7.76 16.60
C ARG A 323 16.36 6.36 17.06
N SER A 324 16.26 5.34 16.20
CA SER A 324 16.67 3.98 16.53
C SER A 324 18.18 3.79 16.32
N SER A 325 18.84 3.10 17.26
CA SER A 325 20.27 2.78 17.21
C SER A 325 20.64 1.87 16.03
N ASN A 326 19.74 1.00 15.61
CA ASN A 326 19.92 0.09 14.47
C ASN A 326 19.27 0.66 13.20
N SER A 327 19.47 1.96 12.94
CA SER A 327 18.97 2.63 11.75
C SER A 327 20.07 3.39 11.00
N VAL A 328 19.87 3.55 9.70
CA VAL A 328 20.73 4.28 8.78
C VAL A 328 19.97 5.44 8.15
N CYS A 329 20.68 6.55 7.94
CA CYS A 329 20.18 7.68 7.15
C CYS A 329 20.33 7.36 5.66
N VAL A 330 19.29 7.61 4.87
CA VAL A 330 19.31 7.50 3.40
C VAL A 330 18.82 8.83 2.80
N ASN A 331 19.56 9.40 1.85
CA ASN A 331 19.11 10.62 1.17
C ASN A 331 17.82 10.35 0.36
N ALA A 332 16.94 11.34 0.29
CA ALA A 332 15.69 11.25 -0.46
C ALA A 332 15.94 11.00 -1.96
N SER A 333 15.09 10.18 -2.58
CA SER A 333 15.11 9.89 -4.02
C SER A 333 14.46 10.97 -4.88
N GLN A 334 13.49 11.70 -4.31
CA GLN A 334 12.77 12.79 -4.96
C GLN A 334 12.98 14.08 -4.18
N GLY A 335 13.77 15.01 -4.72
CA GLY A 335 14.07 16.30 -4.10
C GLY A 335 15.03 16.23 -2.90
N PRO A 336 15.27 17.36 -2.21
CA PRO A 336 16.19 17.43 -1.07
C PRO A 336 15.62 16.71 0.17
N GLY A 337 16.48 16.30 1.10
CA GLY A 337 16.08 15.70 2.37
C GLY A 337 16.66 14.30 2.62
N TYR A 338 16.23 13.68 3.72
CA TYR A 338 16.55 12.30 4.06
C TYR A 338 15.35 11.54 4.62
N LEU A 339 15.44 10.21 4.57
CA LEU A 339 14.62 9.29 5.33
C LEU A 339 15.52 8.38 6.19
N CYS A 340 14.91 7.71 7.16
CA CYS A 340 15.58 6.74 8.01
C CYS A 340 15.10 5.35 7.60
N ARG A 341 16.01 4.37 7.55
CA ARG A 341 15.70 2.95 7.31
C ARG A 341 16.34 2.12 8.42
N CYS A 342 15.75 0.99 8.79
CA CYS A 342 16.47 0.04 9.63
C CYS A 342 17.72 -0.48 8.91
N SER A 343 18.76 -0.79 9.69
CA SER A 343 19.98 -1.44 9.21
C SER A 343 19.67 -2.84 8.68
N ASP A 344 20.54 -3.37 7.81
CA ASP A 344 20.40 -4.75 7.34
C ASP A 344 20.41 -5.72 8.54
N GLY A 345 19.48 -6.68 8.57
CA GLY A 345 19.21 -7.55 9.73
C GLY A 345 18.24 -6.99 10.78
N TYR A 346 17.64 -5.82 10.55
CA TYR A 346 16.68 -5.19 11.46
C TYR A 346 15.39 -4.73 10.78
N GLU A 347 14.26 -4.85 11.47
CA GLU A 347 12.94 -4.40 11.00
C GLU A 347 12.18 -3.56 12.03
N GLY A 348 11.15 -2.85 11.57
CA GLY A 348 10.29 -1.98 12.37
C GLY A 348 10.39 -0.51 11.99
N ASN A 349 10.33 0.39 12.98
CA ASN A 349 10.22 1.83 12.78
C ASN A 349 11.52 2.58 13.18
N PRO A 350 12.35 3.06 12.22
CA PRO A 350 13.61 3.73 12.51
C PRO A 350 13.46 5.12 13.16
N TYR A 351 12.26 5.70 13.11
CA TYR A 351 11.96 7.00 13.71
C TYR A 351 11.61 6.91 15.20
N LEU A 352 11.49 5.71 15.77
CA LEU A 352 11.23 5.49 17.19
C LEU A 352 12.48 5.03 17.96
N PRO A 353 12.64 5.43 19.24
CA PRO A 353 13.61 4.78 20.14
C PRO A 353 13.37 3.27 20.15
N ASP A 354 14.43 2.49 19.98
CA ASP A 354 14.40 1.00 19.94
C ASP A 354 13.39 0.41 18.92
N GLY A 355 13.02 1.19 17.90
CA GLY A 355 12.03 0.81 16.90
C GLY A 355 12.53 -0.10 15.78
N CYS A 356 13.84 -0.16 15.51
CA CYS A 356 14.46 -1.18 14.67
C CYS A 356 14.96 -2.34 15.54
N GLN A 357 14.31 -3.49 15.42
CA GLN A 357 14.57 -4.70 16.20
C GLN A 357 15.15 -5.80 15.32
N ASP A 358 15.87 -6.71 15.97
CA ASP A 358 16.54 -7.85 15.34
C ASP A 358 15.53 -8.75 14.60
N ILE A 359 15.83 -9.11 13.35
CA ILE A 359 15.00 -10.02 12.57
C ILE A 359 15.40 -11.46 12.92
N ASP A 360 14.51 -12.24 13.55
CA ASP A 360 14.76 -13.68 13.74
C ASP A 360 14.50 -14.45 12.43
N GLU A 361 15.52 -14.49 11.57
CA GLU A 361 15.40 -15.10 10.24
C GLU A 361 15.16 -16.62 10.30
N CYS A 362 15.56 -17.26 11.41
CA CYS A 362 15.32 -18.67 11.66
C CYS A 362 13.84 -18.94 11.99
N MET A 363 13.20 -18.12 12.82
CA MET A 363 11.76 -18.21 13.04
C MET A 363 10.98 -17.81 11.78
N LEU A 364 11.35 -16.71 11.12
CA LEU A 364 10.64 -16.24 9.92
C LEU A 364 10.62 -17.28 8.80
N ARG A 365 11.75 -17.95 8.49
CA ARG A 365 11.79 -18.96 7.41
C ARG A 365 11.08 -20.28 7.75
N ASP A 366 10.84 -20.53 9.03
CA ASP A 366 10.14 -21.72 9.52
C ASP A 366 8.62 -21.48 9.52
N VAL A 367 8.18 -20.26 9.81
CA VAL A 367 6.77 -19.83 9.68
C VAL A 367 6.38 -19.54 8.22
N HIS A 368 7.29 -18.95 7.43
CA HIS A 368 7.08 -18.53 6.04
C HIS A 368 8.03 -19.29 5.08
N PRO A 369 7.59 -20.42 4.48
CA PRO A 369 8.43 -21.27 3.63
C PRO A 369 8.97 -20.58 2.38
N ASP A 370 8.33 -19.52 1.91
CA ASP A 370 8.77 -18.65 0.81
C ASP A 370 10.05 -17.87 1.14
N LEU A 371 10.22 -17.45 2.40
CA LEU A 371 11.43 -16.75 2.88
C LEU A 371 12.66 -17.67 2.98
N ARG A 372 12.52 -18.98 2.75
CA ARG A 372 13.65 -19.94 2.76
C ARG A 372 14.71 -19.65 1.70
N ASN A 373 14.35 -18.95 0.62
CA ASN A 373 15.29 -18.49 -0.41
C ASN A 373 15.96 -17.16 -0.04
N THR A 374 15.26 -16.28 0.67
CA THR A 374 15.81 -15.00 1.20
C THR A 374 16.82 -15.27 2.31
N TYR A 375 16.48 -16.23 3.19
CA TYR A 375 17.31 -16.68 4.30
C TYR A 375 17.73 -18.14 4.08
N PRO A 376 18.69 -18.43 3.19
CA PRO A 376 19.07 -19.80 2.86
C PRO A 376 19.79 -20.51 4.02
N CYS A 377 19.19 -21.60 4.51
CA CYS A 377 19.80 -22.53 5.44
C CYS A 377 19.28 -23.96 5.22
N PHE A 378 20.21 -24.90 5.06
CA PHE A 378 19.99 -26.34 4.84
C PHE A 378 20.60 -27.19 5.96
N GLY A 379 20.69 -26.63 7.17
CA GLY A 379 21.21 -27.28 8.36
C GLY A 379 20.62 -26.63 9.61
N ILE A 380 21.40 -26.56 10.69
CA ILE A 380 20.99 -25.94 11.94
C ILE A 380 21.09 -24.41 11.79
N CYS A 381 19.94 -23.75 11.73
CA CYS A 381 19.82 -22.29 11.80
C CYS A 381 19.99 -21.81 13.25
N ARG A 382 20.67 -20.67 13.46
CA ARG A 382 20.76 -19.97 14.75
C ARG A 382 20.66 -18.48 14.51
N ASN A 383 19.65 -17.83 15.10
CA ASN A 383 19.55 -16.38 15.05
C ASN A 383 20.66 -15.72 15.90
N ASN A 384 21.24 -14.63 15.42
CA ASN A 384 22.13 -13.74 16.18
C ASN A 384 21.71 -12.28 15.91
N ILE A 385 22.11 -11.36 16.79
CA ILE A 385 21.78 -9.94 16.63
C ILE A 385 22.39 -9.37 15.35
N GLY A 386 21.53 -8.92 14.42
CA GLY A 386 21.89 -8.43 13.09
C GLY A 386 22.08 -9.53 12.03
N GLY A 387 21.67 -10.77 12.31
CA GLY A 387 21.53 -11.82 11.31
C GLY A 387 21.93 -13.24 11.74
N TYR A 388 21.43 -14.23 11.02
CA TYR A 388 21.59 -15.66 11.35
C TYR A 388 22.88 -16.36 10.90
N ASP A 389 23.34 -17.28 11.75
CA ASP A 389 24.24 -18.37 11.42
C ASP A 389 23.48 -19.58 10.84
N CYS A 390 24.12 -20.29 9.91
CA CYS A 390 23.65 -21.59 9.45
C CYS A 390 24.83 -22.57 9.46
N GLN A 391 24.67 -23.69 10.17
CA GLN A 391 25.73 -24.68 10.34
C GLN A 391 25.27 -26.06 9.87
N CYS A 392 26.19 -26.83 9.29
CA CYS A 392 25.93 -28.20 8.90
C CYS A 392 25.58 -29.06 10.13
N GLU A 393 24.70 -30.05 9.98
CA GLU A 393 24.36 -30.98 11.05
C GLU A 393 25.59 -31.75 11.55
N LEU A 394 25.54 -32.22 12.80
CA LEU A 394 26.64 -32.90 13.48
C LEU A 394 27.29 -33.98 12.60
N GLY A 395 28.61 -33.90 12.46
CA GLY A 395 29.45 -34.79 11.66
C GLY A 395 29.27 -34.71 10.13
N THR A 396 28.54 -33.73 9.63
CA THR A 396 28.65 -33.24 8.24
C THR A 396 29.49 -31.95 8.19
N LYS A 397 30.07 -31.63 7.03
CA LYS A 397 30.86 -30.41 6.79
C LYS A 397 30.67 -29.94 5.34
N GLY A 398 30.62 -28.63 5.15
CA GLY A 398 30.39 -27.97 3.87
C GLY A 398 29.89 -26.55 4.12
N ASP A 399 29.29 -25.96 3.11
CA ASP A 399 28.53 -24.72 3.22
C ASP A 399 27.04 -25.04 3.41
N ALA A 400 26.51 -24.72 4.58
CA ALA A 400 25.13 -24.97 4.97
C ALA A 400 24.12 -23.94 4.44
N LYS A 401 24.56 -22.74 4.04
CA LYS A 401 23.70 -21.78 3.33
C LYS A 401 23.50 -22.23 1.88
N ASN A 402 24.52 -22.82 1.24
CA ASN A 402 24.42 -23.39 -0.11
C ASN A 402 24.02 -24.89 -0.17
N GLY A 403 23.68 -25.54 0.96
CA GLY A 403 23.22 -26.93 0.97
C GLY A 403 24.28 -27.98 0.59
N THR A 404 25.56 -27.66 0.72
CA THR A 404 26.68 -28.52 0.31
C THR A 404 27.29 -29.36 1.46
N CYS A 405 26.57 -29.51 2.57
CA CYS A 405 26.99 -30.32 3.71
C CYS A 405 27.17 -31.80 3.31
N LYS A 406 28.39 -32.33 3.47
CA LYS A 406 28.76 -33.72 3.19
C LYS A 406 29.12 -34.44 4.48
N ILE A 407 28.79 -35.73 4.57
CA ILE A 407 29.17 -36.58 5.72
C ILE A 407 30.70 -36.65 5.80
N VAL A 408 31.25 -36.30 6.97
CA VAL A 408 32.69 -36.40 7.28
C VAL A 408 32.96 -37.51 8.30
N PHE A 409 32.05 -37.72 9.24
CA PHE A 409 32.09 -38.86 10.15
C PHE A 409 31.06 -39.91 9.70
N PRO A 410 31.46 -41.13 9.29
CA PRO A 410 30.50 -42.18 9.03
C PRO A 410 29.73 -42.50 10.32
N LEU A 411 28.44 -42.88 10.20
CA LEU A 411 27.52 -43.13 11.32
C LEU A 411 28.12 -43.95 12.48
N ILE A 412 28.93 -44.97 12.14
CA ILE A 412 29.63 -45.83 13.11
C ILE A 412 30.54 -45.03 14.05
N ALA A 413 31.23 -44.00 13.54
CA ALA A 413 32.11 -43.14 14.33
C ALA A 413 31.32 -42.14 15.21
N MET A 414 30.16 -41.64 14.74
CA MET A 414 29.28 -40.78 15.54
C MET A 414 28.71 -41.51 16.76
N VAL A 415 28.17 -42.72 16.55
CA VAL A 415 27.63 -43.57 17.62
C VAL A 415 28.71 -43.90 18.65
N ALA A 416 29.93 -44.17 18.21
CA ALA A 416 31.08 -44.45 19.08
C ALA A 416 31.62 -43.23 19.85
N THR A 417 31.33 -41.99 19.44
CA THR A 417 31.88 -40.77 20.06
C THR A 417 30.88 -39.96 20.89
N PHE A 418 29.60 -39.95 20.51
CA PHE A 418 28.57 -39.11 21.17
C PHE A 418 27.56 -39.90 22.02
N GLY A 419 27.53 -41.23 21.90
CA GLY A 419 27.02 -42.12 22.95
C GLY A 419 25.59 -41.90 23.41
N LYS A 420 24.63 -41.75 22.49
CA LYS A 420 23.19 -41.98 22.73
C LYS A 420 22.48 -42.41 21.45
#